data_AF-A0A1X0NYZ1-F1
#
_entry.id   AF-A0A1X0NYZ1-F1
#
_cell.length_a   1.000
_cell.length_b   1.000
_cell.length_c   1.000
_cell.angle_alpha   90.00
_cell.angle_beta   90.00
_cell.angle_gamma   90.00
#
_symmetry.space_group_name_H-M   'P 1'
#
loop_
_entity.id
_entity.type
_entity.pdbx_description
1 polymer ?
#
loop_
_entity_poly.entity_id
_entity_poly.type
_entity_poly.pdbx_seq_one_letter_code
_entity_poly.pdbx_strand_id
1 'polypeptide(L)'
;MSVVASFVLECARSGRWVRGILALQGNLNSTEVDVSRARIQLASRIFEKQWRTALDMVRTSDVSHVDEMSNFLYECSKSAYVPSDVFNNVAITLLQSAKDNDEIQNQLFRSVVKWTTWSQALELFTHVKLPNEKSLIELDEWLKCSRMFGSINKKRTIDSALMQLNLPDSRGNNLKTKGHSLNKKNVSVVRKEIKGQTELTDVLGALKSGKHLSMVSLVKLAKLATTEGCVSWKLPLSLVMKHRIVDDCNDVFAKMVGVCSPQLWQVALNNFSLNGKIALWLASSQNWKAALIVSQSVLLSDREKYDILSRSLTPTTQLRKVLPPTRATERVYEPTKKAIASMLASGYLLEELQLSAFAKSCQRNGDWESALYLFNRIGTEEFQQRAIKTLLEHSPNVKMEQILGLVDYRKPANTSTASMLIKNSSDWLQALFVFHYILSRGTQCNPQILSALMDAKPPIGVLSTVIEKLKWTANDGILRRMEYLKKNSSETS
;
A
#
# COMPACT_ATOMS: atom_id res chain seq x y z
N MET A 1 21.21 28.88 41.38
CA MET A 1 20.84 27.54 40.86
C MET A 1 20.26 26.72 41.99
N SER A 2 18.96 26.46 41.90
CA SER A 2 18.25 25.55 42.81
C SER A 2 18.89 24.16 42.78
N VAL A 3 19.15 23.57 43.95
CA VAL A 3 19.71 22.21 44.09
C VAL A 3 18.82 21.18 43.39
N VAL A 4 17.50 21.38 43.46
CA VAL A 4 16.51 20.54 42.77
C VAL A 4 16.66 20.66 41.26
N ALA A 5 16.79 21.87 40.73
CA ALA A 5 16.99 22.09 39.29
C ALA A 5 18.27 21.42 38.78
N SER A 6 19.40 21.58 39.49
CA SER A 6 20.67 20.94 39.13
C SER A 6 20.59 19.41 39.17
N PHE A 7 19.93 18.84 40.18
CA PHE A 7 19.73 17.39 40.28
C PHE A 7 18.83 16.85 39.15
N VAL A 8 17.75 17.55 38.83
CA VAL A 8 16.82 17.18 37.75
C VAL A 8 17.51 17.25 36.38
N LEU A 9 18.31 18.27 36.14
CA LEU A 9 19.13 18.40 34.92
C LEU A 9 20.12 17.23 34.78
N GLU A 10 20.78 16.84 35.87
CA GLU A 10 21.70 15.71 35.87
C GLU A 10 20.96 14.38 35.65
N CYS A 11 19.75 14.23 36.21
CA CYS A 11 18.89 13.08 35.92
C CYS A 11 18.47 13.02 34.45
N ALA A 12 18.17 14.17 33.84
CA ALA A 12 17.84 14.28 32.42
C ALA A 12 19.04 13.91 31.52
N ARG A 13 20.26 14.31 31.90
CA ARG A 13 21.51 13.99 31.17
C ARG A 13 21.93 12.53 31.31
N SER A 14 21.87 11.99 32.53
CA SER A 14 22.27 10.61 32.84
C SER A 14 21.23 9.56 32.45
N GLY A 15 20.07 9.97 31.95
CA GLY A 15 18.96 9.08 31.59
C GLY A 15 18.24 8.46 32.80
N ARG A 16 18.49 8.94 34.02
CA ARG A 16 17.85 8.50 35.27
C ARG A 16 16.55 9.26 35.53
N TRP A 17 15.68 9.30 34.53
CA TRP A 17 14.53 10.19 34.48
C TRP A 17 13.49 9.95 35.58
N VAL A 18 13.30 8.70 36.05
CA VAL A 18 12.37 8.40 37.17
C VAL A 18 12.75 9.16 38.43
N ARG A 19 14.05 9.25 38.74
CA ARG A 19 14.55 10.01 39.91
C ARG A 19 14.35 11.51 39.73
N GLY A 20 14.47 12.00 38.50
CA GLY A 20 14.17 13.39 38.16
C GLY A 20 12.69 13.73 38.37
N ILE A 21 11.77 12.85 37.97
CA ILE A 21 10.33 13.04 38.18
C ILE A 21 10.01 13.04 39.68
N LEU A 22 10.56 12.10 40.45
CA LEU A 22 10.37 12.05 41.91
C LEU A 22 10.91 13.31 42.61
N ALA A 23 12.07 13.82 42.18
CA ALA A 23 12.62 15.07 42.71
C ALA A 23 11.75 16.29 42.37
N LEU A 24 10.97 16.23 41.28
CA LEU A 24 10.03 17.28 40.89
C LEU A 24 8.67 17.18 41.59
N GLN A 25 8.28 16.06 42.20
CA GLN A 25 6.91 15.87 42.74
C GLN A 25 6.48 16.97 43.74
N GLY A 26 7.41 17.52 44.53
CA GLY A 26 7.13 18.65 45.44
C GLY A 26 7.21 20.04 44.79
N ASN A 27 7.76 20.15 43.58
CA ASN A 27 8.08 21.41 42.89
C ASN A 27 7.48 21.49 41.48
N LEU A 28 6.57 20.59 41.11
CA LEU A 28 5.89 20.60 39.81
C LEU A 28 5.24 21.95 39.55
N ASN A 29 4.64 22.55 40.59
CA ASN A 29 3.98 23.85 40.58
C ASN A 29 4.87 25.06 40.78
N SER A 30 6.17 24.86 40.99
CA SER A 30 7.10 25.98 41.18
C SER A 30 7.15 26.89 39.95
N THR A 31 7.14 28.20 40.21
CA THR A 31 7.37 29.26 39.23
C THR A 31 8.84 29.67 39.16
N GLU A 32 9.72 29.00 39.90
CA GLU A 32 11.15 29.26 39.88
C GLU A 32 11.74 28.94 38.49
N VAL A 33 12.42 29.92 37.89
CA VAL A 33 12.96 29.86 36.52
C VAL A 33 13.84 28.63 36.30
N ASP A 34 14.75 28.34 37.24
CA ASP A 34 15.66 27.20 37.14
C ASP A 34 14.92 25.85 37.17
N VAL A 35 13.85 25.76 37.97
CA VAL A 35 13.03 24.55 38.09
C VAL A 35 12.16 24.37 36.84
N SER A 36 11.56 25.43 36.31
CA SER A 36 10.81 25.38 35.05
C SER A 36 11.69 24.93 33.89
N ARG A 37 12.90 25.48 33.76
CA ARG A 37 13.89 25.06 32.76
C ARG A 37 14.25 23.58 32.89
N ALA A 38 14.57 23.13 34.11
CA ALA A 38 14.92 21.74 34.38
C ALA A 38 13.74 20.77 34.10
N ARG A 39 12.50 21.20 34.40
CA ARG A 39 11.27 20.46 34.14
C ARG A 39 11.06 20.26 32.63
N ILE A 40 11.17 21.31 31.82
CA ILE A 40 11.01 21.23 30.35
C ILE A 40 12.09 20.33 29.74
N GLN A 41 13.35 20.47 30.17
CA GLN A 41 14.44 19.62 29.67
C GLN A 41 14.26 18.15 30.04
N LEU A 42 13.79 17.85 31.25
CA LEU A 42 13.44 16.49 31.63
C LEU A 42 12.26 15.98 30.77
N ALA A 43 11.23 16.79 30.55
CA ALA A 43 10.09 16.47 29.69
C ALA A 43 10.54 16.11 28.26
N SER A 44 11.45 16.88 27.65
CA SER A 44 12.01 16.56 26.33
C SER A 44 12.73 15.19 26.31
N ARG A 45 13.41 14.82 27.40
CA ARG A 45 14.19 13.57 27.49
C ARG A 45 13.35 12.33 27.74
N ILE A 46 12.22 12.47 28.44
CA ILE A 46 11.31 11.34 28.70
C ILE A 46 10.27 11.16 27.61
N PHE A 47 10.17 12.10 26.66
CA PHE A 47 9.09 12.18 25.69
C PHE A 47 8.90 10.88 24.90
N GLU A 48 10.00 10.27 24.41
CA GLU A 48 9.95 9.00 23.67
C GLU A 48 9.50 7.80 24.54
N LYS A 49 9.60 7.89 25.87
CA LYS A 49 9.28 6.80 26.81
C LYS A 49 7.87 6.95 27.41
N GLN A 50 7.50 8.17 27.79
CA GLN A 50 6.32 8.51 28.59
C GLN A 50 5.76 9.86 28.13
N TRP A 51 5.24 9.93 26.90
CA TRP A 51 4.80 11.19 26.29
C TRP A 51 3.68 11.89 27.06
N ARG A 52 2.76 11.15 27.69
CA ARG A 52 1.67 11.73 28.51
C ARG A 52 2.23 12.53 29.69
N THR A 53 3.08 11.87 30.48
CA THR A 53 3.78 12.49 31.61
C THR A 53 4.64 13.67 31.18
N ALA A 54 5.26 13.59 29.99
CA ALA A 54 6.05 14.70 29.45
C ALA A 54 5.19 15.93 29.10
N LEU A 55 4.00 15.72 28.52
CA LEU A 55 3.05 16.80 28.24
C LEU A 55 2.51 17.42 29.54
N ASP A 56 2.20 16.62 30.55
CA ASP A 56 1.69 17.10 31.85
C ASP A 56 2.73 17.96 32.61
N MET A 57 4.01 17.79 32.30
CA MET A 57 5.09 18.56 32.91
C MET A 57 5.29 19.95 32.28
N VAL A 58 4.76 20.20 31.09
CA VAL A 58 4.99 21.47 30.36
C VAL A 58 3.76 22.35 30.43
N ARG A 59 3.94 23.63 30.77
CA ARG A 59 2.85 24.60 30.92
C ARG A 59 2.85 25.61 29.79
N THR A 60 1.69 26.16 29.50
CA THR A 60 1.55 27.31 28.60
C THR A 60 2.23 28.57 29.14
N SER A 61 2.39 28.69 30.46
CA SER A 61 3.17 29.76 31.10
C SER A 61 4.67 29.68 30.87
N ASP A 62 5.19 28.52 30.45
CA ASP A 62 6.63 28.27 30.29
C ASP A 62 7.19 28.78 28.96
N VAL A 63 6.34 29.40 28.12
CA VAL A 63 6.68 29.92 26.79
C VAL A 63 7.80 30.96 26.79
N SER A 64 8.04 31.62 27.93
CA SER A 64 9.18 32.53 28.13
C SER A 64 10.54 31.82 28.04
N HIS A 65 10.59 30.50 28.25
CA HIS A 65 11.79 29.67 28.12
C HIS A 65 11.91 29.10 26.70
N VAL A 66 12.14 30.01 25.75
CA VAL A 66 12.01 29.76 24.31
C VAL A 66 12.89 28.60 23.83
N ASP A 67 14.16 28.54 24.24
CA ASP A 67 15.10 27.53 23.75
C ASP A 67 14.70 26.11 24.20
N GLU A 68 14.33 25.96 25.47
CA GLU A 68 13.86 24.68 26.01
C GLU A 68 12.51 24.27 25.43
N MET A 69 11.59 25.23 25.27
CA MET A 69 10.28 24.99 24.68
C MET A 69 10.37 24.63 23.20
N SER A 70 11.24 25.30 22.44
CA SER A 70 11.57 24.94 21.06
C SER A 70 12.12 23.53 20.96
N ASN A 71 13.01 23.14 21.88
CA ASN A 71 13.54 21.78 21.89
C ASN A 71 12.47 20.74 22.24
N PHE A 72 11.61 21.04 23.22
CA PHE A 72 10.48 20.18 23.57
C PHE A 72 9.52 19.99 22.39
N LEU A 73 9.11 21.07 21.74
CA LEU A 73 8.23 21.03 20.56
C LEU A 73 8.86 20.30 19.37
N TYR A 74 10.16 20.42 19.19
CA TYR A 74 10.90 19.64 18.19
C TYR A 74 10.86 18.14 18.49
N GLU A 75 11.11 17.72 19.73
CA GLU A 75 11.00 16.30 20.10
C GLU A 75 9.54 15.81 20.02
N CYS A 76 8.57 16.69 20.29
CA CYS A 76 7.15 16.39 20.09
C CYS A 76 6.82 16.11 18.62
N SER A 77 7.25 16.98 17.70
CA SER A 77 6.95 16.84 16.27
C SER A 77 7.60 15.61 15.66
N LYS A 78 8.78 15.25 16.17
CA LYS A 78 9.60 14.13 15.73
C LYS A 78 9.13 12.77 16.27
N SER A 79 8.37 12.72 17.36
CA SER A 79 7.97 11.47 18.02
C SER A 79 6.88 10.71 17.25
N ALA A 80 7.10 9.41 17.01
CA ALA A 80 6.11 8.52 16.40
C ALA A 80 5.00 8.07 17.37
N TYR A 81 5.20 8.25 18.68
CA TYR A 81 4.29 7.75 19.72
C TYR A 81 3.11 8.68 20.03
N VAL A 82 3.16 9.92 19.55
CA VAL A 82 2.13 10.93 19.82
C VAL A 82 1.14 10.97 18.66
N PRO A 83 -0.17 10.83 18.93
CA PRO A 83 -1.19 11.01 17.91
C PRO A 83 -1.12 12.42 17.30
N SER A 84 -1.31 12.51 15.98
CA SER A 84 -1.26 13.77 15.22
C SER A 84 -2.14 14.87 15.82
N ASP A 85 -3.33 14.52 16.30
CA ASP A 85 -4.29 15.48 16.86
C ASP A 85 -3.84 16.05 18.20
N VAL A 86 -3.25 15.20 19.05
CA VAL A 86 -2.69 15.62 20.34
C VAL A 86 -1.52 16.57 20.12
N PHE A 87 -0.62 16.22 19.19
CA PHE A 87 0.49 17.08 18.82
C PHE A 87 0.02 18.43 18.27
N ASN A 88 -0.95 18.44 17.35
CA ASN A 88 -1.50 19.67 16.78
C ASN A 88 -2.06 20.58 17.87
N ASN A 89 -2.87 20.03 18.79
CA ASN A 89 -3.45 20.79 19.89
C ASN A 89 -2.36 21.39 20.79
N VAL A 90 -1.32 20.64 21.13
CA VAL A 90 -0.19 21.13 21.95
C VAL A 90 0.54 22.27 21.23
N ALA A 91 0.86 22.11 19.95
CA ALA A 91 1.55 23.12 19.17
C ALA A 91 0.71 24.41 19.01
N ILE A 92 -0.59 24.28 18.70
CA ILE A 92 -1.51 25.42 18.61
C ILE A 92 -1.62 26.15 19.95
N THR A 93 -1.81 25.41 21.04
CA THR A 93 -1.95 26.01 22.39
C THR A 93 -0.70 26.82 22.74
N LEU A 94 0.49 26.27 22.47
CA LEU A 94 1.76 26.95 22.75
C LEU A 94 2.01 28.17 21.86
N LEU A 95 1.66 28.09 20.56
CA LEU A 95 1.71 29.23 19.66
C LEU A 95 0.72 30.34 20.05
N GLN A 96 -0.46 29.98 20.56
CA GLN A 96 -1.46 30.94 21.05
C GLN A 96 -1.02 31.62 22.35
N SER A 97 -0.37 30.89 23.26
CA SER A 97 0.22 31.51 24.46
C SER A 97 1.40 32.44 24.15
N ALA A 98 2.03 32.29 22.98
CA ALA A 98 3.10 33.17 22.49
C ALA A 98 2.58 34.36 21.64
N LYS A 99 1.27 34.58 21.55
CA LYS A 99 0.65 35.53 20.60
C LYS A 99 1.11 36.99 20.75
N ASP A 100 1.55 37.37 21.96
CA ASP A 100 2.00 38.74 22.26
C ASP A 100 3.50 38.95 21.98
N ASN A 101 4.24 37.89 21.61
CA ASN A 101 5.66 37.97 21.29
C ASN A 101 5.96 37.26 19.97
N ASP A 102 6.02 38.03 18.88
CA ASP A 102 6.22 37.52 17.53
C ASP A 102 7.55 36.75 17.38
N GLU A 103 8.62 37.15 18.08
CA GLU A 103 9.92 36.48 17.98
C GLU A 103 9.87 35.07 18.56
N ILE A 104 9.25 34.92 19.74
CA ILE A 104 9.02 33.62 20.38
C ILE A 104 8.11 32.75 19.50
N GLN A 105 7.02 33.32 19.00
CA GLN A 105 6.06 32.60 18.18
C GLN A 105 6.70 32.05 16.89
N ASN A 106 7.54 32.85 16.22
CA ASN A 106 8.31 32.42 15.06
C ASN A 106 9.35 31.35 15.41
N GLN A 107 10.03 31.47 16.55
CA GLN A 107 11.01 30.48 16.97
C GLN A 107 10.38 29.13 17.29
N LEU A 108 9.22 29.11 17.95
CA LEU A 108 8.44 27.89 18.21
C LEU A 108 7.97 27.26 16.89
N PHE A 109 7.43 28.05 15.95
CA PHE A 109 7.00 27.57 14.65
C PHE A 109 8.10 26.82 13.89
N ARG A 110 9.30 27.43 13.77
CA ARG A 110 10.46 26.81 13.09
C ARG A 110 10.89 25.47 13.69
N SER A 111 10.78 25.34 15.01
CA SER A 111 11.09 24.07 15.68
C SER A 111 10.09 22.98 15.35
N VAL A 112 8.81 23.33 15.27
CA VAL A 112 7.71 22.39 15.02
C VAL A 112 7.70 21.92 13.57
N VAL A 113 7.78 22.84 12.61
CA VAL A 113 7.55 22.58 11.17
C VAL A 113 8.44 21.48 10.59
N LYS A 114 9.64 21.31 11.13
CA LYS A 114 10.68 20.37 10.66
C LYS A 114 10.22 18.92 10.48
N TRP A 115 9.20 18.47 11.21
CA TRP A 115 8.67 17.11 11.18
C TRP A 115 7.14 17.04 10.98
N THR A 116 6.52 18.11 10.49
CA THR A 116 5.07 18.17 10.27
C THR A 116 4.65 17.75 8.87
N THR A 117 3.39 17.35 8.68
CA THR A 117 2.80 17.26 7.34
C THR A 117 2.64 18.66 6.73
N TRP A 118 2.53 18.76 5.40
CA TRP A 118 2.32 20.04 4.72
C TRP A 118 1.04 20.77 5.18
N SER A 119 -0.03 20.02 5.46
CA SER A 119 -1.29 20.57 5.95
C SER A 119 -1.16 21.11 7.36
N GLN A 120 -0.49 20.35 8.25
CA GLN A 120 -0.19 20.80 9.61
C GLN A 120 0.72 22.04 9.61
N ALA A 121 1.72 22.08 8.75
CA ALA A 121 2.60 23.24 8.62
C ALA A 121 1.81 24.51 8.23
N LEU A 122 0.89 24.40 7.26
CA LEU A 122 0.03 25.51 6.85
C LEU A 122 -0.93 25.94 7.96
N GLU A 123 -1.57 25.00 8.64
CA GLU A 123 -2.46 25.26 9.77
C GLU A 123 -1.73 26.00 10.89
N LEU A 124 -0.58 25.49 11.33
CA LEU A 124 0.24 26.12 12.37
C LEU A 124 0.72 27.52 11.94
N PHE A 125 1.00 27.72 10.65
CA PHE A 125 1.41 29.01 10.13
C PHE A 125 0.31 30.07 10.25
N THR A 126 -0.98 29.69 10.14
CA THR A 126 -2.09 30.64 10.32
C THR A 126 -2.17 31.22 11.74
N HIS A 127 -1.56 30.55 12.72
CA HIS A 127 -1.49 31.04 14.10
C HIS A 127 -0.34 32.01 14.34
N VAL A 128 0.60 32.16 13.39
CA VAL A 128 1.72 33.13 13.47
C VAL A 128 1.23 34.50 13.02
N LYS A 129 1.23 35.49 13.93
CA LYS A 129 0.65 36.82 13.68
C LYS A 129 1.50 37.67 12.72
N LEU A 130 2.81 37.72 12.94
CA LEU A 130 3.78 38.40 12.09
C LEU A 130 4.93 37.44 11.75
N PRO A 131 4.85 36.71 10.63
CA PRO A 131 5.88 35.75 10.24
C PRO A 131 7.16 36.46 9.79
N ASN A 132 8.30 36.03 10.33
CA ASN A 132 9.61 36.54 9.91
C ASN A 132 10.12 35.82 8.65
N GLU A 133 11.13 36.41 8.01
CA GLU A 133 11.73 35.87 6.77
C GLU A 133 12.21 34.42 6.93
N LYS A 134 12.75 34.05 8.09
CA LYS A 134 13.25 32.69 8.34
C LYS A 134 12.12 31.66 8.38
N SER A 135 11.00 31.97 9.04
CA SER A 135 9.81 31.12 9.09
C SER A 135 9.18 30.96 7.71
N LEU A 136 9.17 32.04 6.91
CA LEU A 136 8.70 32.01 5.52
C LEU A 136 9.58 31.10 4.66
N ILE A 137 10.91 31.22 4.75
CA ILE A 137 11.85 30.37 4.01
C ILE A 137 11.69 28.89 4.42
N GLU A 138 11.59 28.58 5.71
CA GLU A 138 11.43 27.19 6.16
C GLU A 138 10.10 26.57 5.66
N LEU A 139 9.01 27.35 5.67
CA LEU A 139 7.72 26.91 5.13
C LEU A 139 7.78 26.75 3.61
N ASP A 140 8.37 27.69 2.88
CA ASP A 140 8.54 27.64 1.42
C ASP A 140 9.38 26.42 1.00
N GLU A 141 10.51 26.16 1.68
CA GLU A 141 11.33 24.97 1.42
C GLU A 141 10.55 23.67 1.70
N TRP A 142 9.79 23.63 2.79
CA TRP A 142 8.97 22.47 3.13
C TRP A 142 7.87 22.22 2.10
N LEU A 143 7.15 23.26 1.69
CA LEU A 143 6.10 23.18 0.69
C LEU A 143 6.66 22.79 -0.68
N LYS A 144 7.80 23.36 -1.10
CA LYS A 144 8.51 22.93 -2.33
C LYS A 144 8.91 21.47 -2.27
N CYS A 145 9.39 21.00 -1.11
CA CYS A 145 9.73 19.60 -0.90
C CYS A 145 8.48 18.71 -1.01
N SER A 146 7.40 19.05 -0.30
CA SER A 146 6.13 18.32 -0.32
C SER A 146 5.43 18.35 -1.68
N ARG A 147 5.55 19.43 -2.46
CA ARG A 147 5.02 19.57 -3.84
C ARG A 147 5.55 18.49 -4.77
N MET A 148 6.76 17.98 -4.53
CA MET A 148 7.34 16.89 -5.32
C MET A 148 6.56 15.58 -5.16
N PHE A 149 5.69 15.48 -4.14
CA PHE A 149 5.02 14.25 -3.72
C PHE A 149 3.50 14.43 -3.63
N GLY A 150 2.75 13.45 -4.12
CA GLY A 150 1.29 13.40 -4.01
C GLY A 150 0.51 13.82 -5.25
N SER A 151 -0.82 13.89 -5.08
CA SER A 151 -1.80 14.02 -6.17
C SER A 151 -1.79 15.40 -6.83
N ILE A 152 -2.36 15.50 -8.02
CA ILE A 152 -2.51 16.77 -8.75
C ILE A 152 -3.25 17.80 -7.88
N ASN A 153 -4.26 17.37 -7.13
CA ASN A 153 -5.03 18.26 -6.24
C ASN A 153 -4.14 18.83 -5.14
N LYS A 154 -3.35 17.99 -4.47
CA LYS A 154 -2.38 18.44 -3.47
C LYS A 154 -1.39 19.46 -4.06
N LYS A 155 -0.86 19.19 -5.25
CA LYS A 155 0.05 20.12 -5.94
C LYS A 155 -0.60 21.47 -6.22
N ARG A 156 -1.86 21.49 -6.65
CA ARG A 156 -2.62 22.73 -6.86
C ARG A 156 -2.79 23.51 -5.56
N THR A 157 -3.15 22.85 -4.46
CA THR A 157 -3.29 23.50 -3.15
C THR A 157 -1.96 24.09 -2.66
N ILE A 158 -0.86 23.34 -2.80
CA ILE A 158 0.47 23.83 -2.45
C ILE A 158 0.87 25.00 -3.36
N ASP A 159 0.56 24.94 -4.66
CA ASP A 159 0.86 26.03 -5.60
C ASP A 159 0.09 27.30 -5.24
N SER A 160 -1.18 27.19 -4.83
CA SER A 160 -1.95 28.32 -4.31
C SER A 160 -1.34 28.90 -3.03
N ALA A 161 -0.92 28.04 -2.09
CA ALA A 161 -0.27 28.48 -0.85
C ALA A 161 1.10 29.15 -1.11
N LEU A 162 1.91 28.60 -2.01
CA LEU A 162 3.18 29.19 -2.42
C LEU A 162 2.98 30.54 -3.13
N MET A 163 1.93 30.70 -3.92
CA MET A 163 1.61 32.01 -4.53
C MET A 163 1.22 33.03 -3.45
N GLN A 164 0.46 32.63 -2.44
CA GLN A 164 0.10 33.49 -1.30
C GLN A 164 1.31 33.88 -0.45
N LEU A 165 2.27 32.98 -0.25
CA LEU A 165 3.51 33.25 0.49
C LEU A 165 4.48 34.17 -0.27
N ASN A 166 4.46 34.12 -1.61
CA ASN A 166 5.35 34.91 -2.48
C ASN A 166 4.70 36.22 -3.01
N LEU A 167 3.46 36.51 -2.60
CA LEU A 167 2.82 37.79 -2.91
C LEU A 167 3.53 38.90 -2.11
N PRO A 168 4.11 39.91 -2.76
CA PRO A 168 4.69 41.04 -2.04
C PRO A 168 3.55 41.77 -1.34
N ASP A 169 3.57 41.78 0.00
CA ASP A 169 2.54 42.41 0.78
C ASP A 169 2.52 43.91 0.47
N SER A 170 1.43 44.35 -0.17
CA SER A 170 1.02 45.75 -0.31
C SER A 170 0.47 46.23 1.03
N ARG A 171 1.29 46.20 2.07
CA ARG A 171 0.97 46.71 3.42
C ARG A 171 2.12 47.55 3.95
N GLY A 172 2.11 48.85 3.61
CA GLY A 172 2.88 49.90 4.29
C GLY A 172 3.81 50.72 3.40
N ASN A 173 3.26 51.77 2.80
CA ASN A 173 3.87 52.87 2.03
C ASN A 173 5.33 53.26 2.35
N ASN A 174 6.17 53.39 1.31
CA ASN A 174 6.50 54.71 0.72
C ASN A 174 7.39 54.61 -0.53
N LEU A 175 7.03 55.41 -1.54
CA LEU A 175 7.76 55.61 -2.79
C LEU A 175 9.25 55.91 -2.57
N LYS A 176 10.11 55.26 -3.36
CA LYS A 176 10.96 55.95 -4.35
C LYS A 176 11.48 54.97 -5.41
N THR A 177 10.89 55.17 -6.59
CA THR A 177 11.39 54.92 -7.94
C THR A 177 12.87 54.60 -8.15
N LYS A 178 13.08 53.64 -9.07
CA LYS A 178 14.18 53.39 -10.03
C LYS A 178 14.75 51.98 -9.87
N GLY A 179 14.83 51.13 -10.88
CA GLY A 179 14.60 51.25 -12.31
C GLY A 179 15.06 49.93 -12.96
N HIS A 180 14.50 49.63 -14.12
CA HIS A 180 14.80 48.50 -15.01
C HIS A 180 16.22 47.92 -14.96
N SER A 181 16.32 46.59 -14.93
CA SER A 181 17.26 45.85 -15.77
C SER A 181 16.86 44.38 -15.88
N LEU A 182 16.06 44.10 -16.91
CA LEU A 182 16.04 42.81 -17.56
C LEU A 182 17.31 42.70 -18.42
N ASN A 183 17.89 41.48 -18.43
CA ASN A 183 18.96 40.98 -19.30
C ASN A 183 20.41 41.27 -18.87
N LYS A 184 21.11 40.21 -18.46
CA LYS A 184 22.03 39.50 -19.37
C LYS A 184 22.49 38.17 -18.79
N LYS A 185 22.26 37.12 -19.57
CA LYS A 185 23.01 35.85 -19.52
C LYS A 185 24.50 36.20 -19.58
N ASN A 186 25.23 35.98 -18.50
CA ASN A 186 26.67 35.75 -18.56
C ASN A 186 26.90 34.31 -18.11
N VAL A 187 27.16 33.48 -19.12
CA VAL A 187 27.76 32.15 -18.97
C VAL A 187 29.12 32.37 -18.34
N SER A 188 29.21 32.20 -17.02
CA SER A 188 30.47 31.93 -16.35
C SER A 188 30.57 30.43 -16.19
N VAL A 189 31.61 29.86 -16.81
CA VAL A 189 32.05 28.48 -16.63
C VAL A 189 32.57 28.38 -15.20
N VAL A 190 31.66 28.16 -14.25
CA VAL A 190 31.99 27.75 -12.89
C VAL A 190 31.95 26.23 -12.88
N ARG A 191 33.11 25.61 -12.64
CA ARG A 191 33.25 24.18 -12.37
C ARG A 191 32.15 23.76 -11.37
N LYS A 192 31.33 22.78 -11.75
CA LYS A 192 30.35 22.12 -10.86
C LYS A 192 31.12 21.42 -9.73
N GLU A 193 31.47 22.15 -8.68
CA GLU A 193 31.64 21.53 -7.38
C GLU A 193 30.29 20.99 -6.90
N ILE A 194 30.34 19.81 -6.30
CA ILE A 194 29.23 18.87 -6.14
C ILE A 194 28.28 19.41 -5.06
N LYS A 195 27.11 19.94 -5.45
CA LYS A 195 26.04 20.38 -4.53
C LYS A 195 25.67 19.33 -3.45
N GLY A 196 25.91 18.04 -3.71
CA GLY A 196 25.68 16.98 -2.73
C GLY A 196 26.66 16.96 -1.54
N GLN A 197 27.88 17.49 -1.68
CA GLN A 197 28.87 17.50 -0.59
C GLN A 197 28.53 18.54 0.48
N THR A 198 28.04 19.72 0.09
CA THR A 198 27.60 20.78 1.02
C THR A 198 26.42 20.33 1.87
N GLU A 199 25.45 19.62 1.28
CA GLU A 199 24.27 19.14 2.01
C GLU A 199 24.61 18.06 3.05
N LEU A 200 25.55 17.17 2.73
CA LEU A 200 26.05 16.16 3.68
C LEU A 200 26.86 16.82 4.80
N THR A 201 27.69 17.83 4.51
CA THR A 201 28.41 18.58 5.54
C THR A 201 27.47 19.35 6.46
N ASP A 202 26.35 19.86 5.94
CA ASP A 202 25.35 20.56 6.75
C ASP A 202 24.61 19.61 7.71
N VAL A 203 24.25 18.41 7.25
CA VAL A 203 23.61 17.40 8.11
C VAL A 203 24.59 16.85 9.16
N LEU A 204 25.83 16.55 8.77
CA LEU A 204 26.87 16.13 9.71
C LEU A 204 27.22 17.24 10.70
N GLY A 205 27.24 18.49 10.23
CA GLY A 205 27.41 19.67 11.06
C GLY A 205 26.26 19.84 12.05
N ALA A 206 25.01 19.63 11.62
CA ALA A 206 23.85 19.65 12.49
C ALA A 206 23.88 18.55 13.56
N LEU A 207 24.26 17.32 13.18
CA LEU A 207 24.45 16.21 14.11
C LEU A 207 25.53 16.49 15.16
N LYS A 208 26.67 17.06 14.74
CA LYS A 208 27.78 17.42 15.65
C LYS A 208 27.46 18.59 16.56
N SER A 209 26.71 19.57 16.07
CA SER A 209 26.33 20.78 16.82
C SER A 209 25.04 20.64 17.63
N GLY A 210 24.38 19.48 17.57
CA GLY A 210 23.09 19.26 18.23
C GLY A 210 21.93 20.06 17.64
N LYS A 211 22.08 20.60 16.43
CA LYS A 211 21.01 21.36 15.76
C LYS A 211 19.90 20.41 15.29
N HIS A 212 18.67 20.90 15.38
CA HIS A 212 17.45 20.22 14.93
C HIS A 212 17.49 19.91 13.43
N LEU A 213 17.39 18.62 13.10
CA LEU A 213 17.31 18.11 11.73
C LEU A 213 15.90 18.28 11.17
N SER A 214 15.79 18.59 9.89
CA SER A 214 14.49 18.66 9.20
C SER A 214 14.26 17.47 8.29
N MET A 215 12.99 17.15 8.05
CA MET A 215 12.59 16.16 7.05
C MET A 215 13.05 16.54 5.63
N VAL A 216 13.16 17.83 5.31
CA VAL A 216 13.73 18.30 4.03
C VAL A 216 15.15 17.77 3.86
N SER A 217 15.99 17.95 4.86
CA SER A 217 17.39 17.50 4.83
C SER A 217 17.49 15.97 4.69
N LEU A 218 16.63 15.23 5.40
CA LEU A 218 16.61 13.76 5.31
C LEU A 218 16.13 13.27 3.93
N VAL A 219 15.13 13.93 3.33
CA VAL A 219 14.67 13.62 1.96
C VAL A 219 15.76 13.93 0.93
N LYS A 220 16.49 15.03 1.09
CA LYS A 220 17.65 15.36 0.22
C LYS A 220 18.74 14.29 0.33
N LEU A 221 19.12 13.87 1.54
CA LEU A 221 20.06 12.78 1.75
C LEU A 221 19.60 11.46 1.12
N ALA A 222 18.31 11.11 1.28
CA ALA A 222 17.75 9.91 0.68
C ALA A 222 17.83 9.95 -0.85
N LYS A 223 17.58 11.11 -1.47
CA LYS A 223 17.75 11.30 -2.92
C LYS A 223 19.20 11.13 -3.35
N LEU A 224 20.14 11.77 -2.64
CA LEU A 224 21.58 11.65 -2.93
C LEU A 224 22.06 10.19 -2.84
N ALA A 225 21.56 9.43 -1.86
CA ALA A 225 21.87 8.00 -1.72
C ALA A 225 21.37 7.19 -2.94
N THR A 226 20.26 7.60 -3.57
CA THR A 226 19.72 6.90 -4.77
C THR A 226 20.37 7.29 -6.09
N THR A 227 20.85 8.52 -6.25
CA THR A 227 21.29 9.04 -7.55
C THR A 227 22.80 9.10 -7.72
N GLU A 228 23.54 9.41 -6.67
CA GLU A 228 24.96 9.81 -6.78
C GLU A 228 25.91 8.94 -5.95
N GLY A 229 25.41 8.04 -5.10
CA GLY A 229 26.25 7.11 -4.32
C GLY A 229 27.16 7.78 -3.27
N CYS A 230 27.12 9.10 -3.15
CA CYS A 230 27.94 9.90 -2.24
C CYS A 230 27.59 9.68 -0.75
N VAL A 231 26.44 9.08 -0.45
CA VAL A 231 25.92 8.89 0.91
C VAL A 231 25.48 7.45 1.09
N SER A 232 25.88 6.82 2.20
CA SER A 232 25.34 5.50 2.56
C SER A 232 23.85 5.60 2.85
N TRP A 233 23.04 4.80 2.15
CA TRP A 233 21.59 4.68 2.37
C TRP A 233 21.21 4.32 3.82
N LYS A 234 22.15 3.76 4.60
CA LYS A 234 21.96 3.43 6.02
C LYS A 234 21.78 4.67 6.89
N LEU A 235 22.46 5.78 6.56
CA LEU A 235 22.40 7.02 7.32
C LEU A 235 20.99 7.62 7.38
N PRO A 236 20.34 7.97 6.24
CA PRO A 236 18.98 8.51 6.26
C PRO A 236 17.97 7.53 6.87
N LEU A 237 18.09 6.22 6.65
CA LEU A 237 17.21 5.25 7.33
C LEU A 237 17.38 5.27 8.84
N SER A 238 18.61 5.23 9.36
CA SER A 238 18.87 5.25 10.80
C SER A 238 18.31 6.50 11.48
N LEU A 239 18.30 7.62 10.76
CA LEU A 239 17.78 8.91 11.22
C LEU A 239 16.25 9.02 11.10
N VAL A 240 15.57 8.11 10.41
CA VAL A 240 14.11 8.16 10.20
C VAL A 240 13.39 7.04 10.92
N MET A 241 13.99 5.85 11.03
CA MET A 241 13.36 4.65 11.60
C MET A 241 12.92 4.77 13.07
N LYS A 242 13.40 5.78 13.82
CA LYS A 242 13.01 6.04 15.22
C LYS A 242 12.01 7.18 15.38
N HIS A 243 11.60 7.81 14.27
CA HIS A 243 10.88 9.07 14.29
C HIS A 243 9.62 9.00 13.42
N ARG A 244 8.71 9.95 13.63
CA ARG A 244 7.49 10.08 12.84
C ARG A 244 7.87 10.32 11.39
N ILE A 245 7.51 9.39 10.52
CA ILE A 245 7.70 9.56 9.08
C ILE A 245 6.48 10.27 8.56
N VAL A 246 6.68 11.48 8.03
CA VAL A 246 5.62 12.23 7.37
C VAL A 246 5.21 11.45 6.12
N ASP A 247 3.91 11.17 5.96
CA ASP A 247 3.36 10.30 4.90
C ASP A 247 3.88 10.67 3.50
N ASP A 248 4.06 11.97 3.23
CA ASP A 248 4.58 12.49 1.96
C ASP A 248 5.99 12.00 1.60
N CYS A 249 6.80 11.66 2.59
CA CYS A 249 8.20 11.29 2.42
C CYS A 249 8.38 9.76 2.32
N ASN A 250 7.37 8.97 2.65
CA ASN A 250 7.41 7.50 2.63
C ASN A 250 7.83 6.95 1.28
N ASP A 251 7.31 7.53 0.20
CA ASP A 251 7.64 7.17 -1.18
C ASP A 251 9.14 7.30 -1.50
N VAL A 252 9.83 8.29 -0.93
CA VAL A 252 11.27 8.53 -1.17
C VAL A 252 12.09 7.47 -0.47
N PHE A 253 11.80 7.20 0.80
CA PHE A 253 12.53 6.20 1.58
C PHE A 253 12.26 4.79 1.05
N ALA A 254 11.03 4.48 0.62
CA ALA A 254 10.72 3.22 -0.03
C ALA A 254 11.43 3.05 -1.38
N LYS A 255 11.51 4.11 -2.20
CA LYS A 255 12.32 4.08 -3.44
C LYS A 255 13.80 3.87 -3.13
N MET A 256 14.32 4.52 -2.10
CA MET A 256 15.71 4.34 -1.67
C MET A 256 15.98 2.91 -1.23
N VAL A 257 15.10 2.30 -0.44
CA VAL A 257 15.21 0.89 -0.08
C VAL A 257 15.16 0.01 -1.33
N GLY A 258 14.19 0.23 -2.23
CA GLY A 258 14.05 -0.56 -3.45
C GLY A 258 15.25 -0.48 -4.41
N VAL A 259 15.96 0.66 -4.45
CA VAL A 259 17.15 0.85 -5.30
C VAL A 259 18.42 0.34 -4.61
N CYS A 260 18.64 0.73 -3.35
CA CYS A 260 19.92 0.52 -2.67
C CYS A 260 19.99 -0.79 -1.87
N SER A 261 18.86 -1.30 -1.39
CA SER A 261 18.80 -2.54 -0.59
C SER A 261 17.46 -3.27 -0.82
N PRO A 262 17.25 -3.81 -2.04
CA PRO A 262 15.97 -4.38 -2.41
C PRO A 262 15.59 -5.60 -1.55
N GLN A 263 16.55 -6.24 -0.88
CA GLN A 263 16.30 -7.33 0.08
C GLN A 263 15.42 -6.92 1.26
N LEU A 264 15.40 -5.63 1.61
CA LEU A 264 14.61 -5.09 2.73
C LEU A 264 13.21 -4.61 2.31
N TRP A 265 12.73 -5.00 1.12
CA TRP A 265 11.43 -4.58 0.58
C TRP A 265 10.26 -4.85 1.55
N GLN A 266 10.27 -5.98 2.25
CA GLN A 266 9.20 -6.33 3.20
C GLN A 266 9.21 -5.43 4.44
N VAL A 267 10.40 -5.08 4.95
CA VAL A 267 10.55 -4.16 6.07
C VAL A 267 10.06 -2.76 5.68
N ALA A 268 10.32 -2.35 4.43
CA ALA A 268 9.82 -1.08 3.91
C ALA A 268 8.29 -1.08 3.73
N LEU A 269 7.68 -2.16 3.22
CA LEU A 269 6.22 -2.25 3.11
C LEU A 269 5.51 -2.20 4.47
N ASN A 270 6.13 -2.77 5.52
CA ASN A 270 5.53 -2.79 6.85
C ASN A 270 5.66 -1.45 7.59
N ASN A 271 6.70 -0.66 7.31
CA ASN A 271 6.99 0.58 8.03
C ASN A 271 6.53 1.85 7.31
N PHE A 272 6.30 1.79 6.00
CA PHE A 272 5.91 2.97 5.21
C PHE A 272 4.47 2.84 4.69
N SER A 273 3.68 3.90 4.83
CA SER A 273 2.37 4.01 4.15
C SER A 273 2.62 4.37 2.68
N LEU A 274 2.53 3.36 1.80
CA LEU A 274 2.90 3.52 0.39
C LEU A 274 1.68 3.52 -0.52
N ASN A 275 1.75 4.34 -1.57
CA ASN A 275 0.82 4.27 -2.69
C ASN A 275 0.91 2.87 -3.34
N GLY A 276 -0.23 2.30 -3.73
CA GLY A 276 -0.31 0.99 -4.37
C GLY A 276 0.64 0.78 -5.55
N LYS A 277 0.95 1.84 -6.33
CA LYS A 277 1.95 1.78 -7.41
C LYS A 277 3.37 1.51 -6.92
N ILE A 278 3.78 2.21 -5.86
CA ILE A 278 5.13 2.09 -5.29
C ILE A 278 5.22 0.80 -4.48
N ALA A 279 4.16 0.45 -3.74
CA ALA A 279 4.08 -0.83 -3.03
C ALA A 279 4.22 -2.02 -4.00
N LEU A 280 3.52 -2.00 -5.13
CA LEU A 280 3.60 -3.04 -6.15
C LEU A 280 5.00 -3.14 -6.78
N TRP A 281 5.58 -1.99 -7.15
CA TRP A 281 6.95 -1.93 -7.67
C TRP A 281 7.96 -2.48 -6.66
N LEU A 282 7.86 -2.05 -5.39
CA LEU A 282 8.76 -2.47 -4.33
C LEU A 282 8.67 -3.98 -4.06
N ALA A 283 7.46 -4.54 -3.99
CA ALA A 283 7.25 -5.97 -3.86
C ALA A 283 7.84 -6.76 -5.06
N SER A 284 7.69 -6.20 -6.27
CA SER A 284 8.19 -6.82 -7.50
C SER A 284 9.72 -6.84 -7.63
N SER A 285 10.43 -6.02 -6.85
CA SER A 285 11.89 -5.89 -6.95
C SER A 285 12.67 -7.17 -6.62
N GLN A 286 12.12 -8.05 -5.76
CA GLN A 286 12.78 -9.30 -5.34
C GLN A 286 11.85 -10.51 -5.35
N ASN A 287 10.53 -10.33 -5.20
CA ASN A 287 9.62 -11.46 -5.08
C ASN A 287 8.35 -11.26 -5.93
N TRP A 288 8.36 -11.87 -7.12
CA TRP A 288 7.21 -11.83 -8.02
C TRP A 288 5.93 -12.41 -7.42
N LYS A 289 6.01 -13.39 -6.50
CA LYS A 289 4.82 -13.96 -5.82
C LYS A 289 4.18 -12.92 -4.90
N ALA A 290 5.00 -12.21 -4.13
CA ALA A 290 4.52 -11.11 -3.29
C ALA A 290 3.92 -10.00 -4.14
N ALA A 291 4.54 -9.68 -5.27
CA ALA A 291 4.01 -8.69 -6.21
C ALA A 291 2.64 -9.07 -6.77
N LEU A 292 2.40 -10.35 -7.09
CA LEU A 292 1.07 -10.82 -7.51
C LEU A 292 0.02 -10.68 -6.40
N ILE A 293 0.37 -10.98 -5.15
CA ILE A 293 -0.53 -10.77 -4.00
C ILE A 293 -0.88 -9.29 -3.86
N VAL A 294 0.13 -8.41 -3.87
CA VAL A 294 -0.05 -6.96 -3.79
C VAL A 294 -0.87 -6.43 -4.98
N SER A 295 -0.71 -7.02 -6.18
CA SER A 295 -1.48 -6.62 -7.37
C SER A 295 -2.99 -6.87 -7.25
N GLN A 296 -3.40 -7.83 -6.40
CA GLN A 296 -4.80 -8.13 -6.12
C GLN A 296 -5.43 -7.14 -5.15
N SER A 297 -4.65 -6.60 -4.19
CA SER A 297 -5.12 -5.63 -3.20
C SER A 297 -5.05 -4.18 -3.67
N VAL A 298 -4.25 -3.89 -4.71
CA VAL A 298 -4.02 -2.52 -5.19
C VAL A 298 -5.04 -2.10 -6.26
N LEU A 299 -5.64 -0.93 -6.06
CA LEU A 299 -6.55 -0.25 -7.00
C LEU A 299 -5.76 0.44 -8.13
N LEU A 300 -5.21 -0.34 -9.05
CA LEU A 300 -4.57 0.14 -10.29
C LEU A 300 -5.26 -0.47 -11.50
N SER A 301 -5.15 0.18 -12.66
CA SER A 301 -5.58 -0.45 -13.91
C SER A 301 -4.72 -1.68 -14.22
N ASP A 302 -5.30 -2.69 -14.84
CA ASP A 302 -4.60 -3.93 -15.15
C ASP A 302 -3.42 -3.70 -16.11
N ARG A 303 -3.52 -2.68 -16.98
CA ARG A 303 -2.42 -2.22 -17.82
C ARG A 303 -1.25 -1.68 -17.00
N GLU A 304 -1.52 -0.85 -16.00
CA GLU A 304 -0.46 -0.33 -15.11
C GLU A 304 0.16 -1.44 -14.24
N LYS A 305 -0.65 -2.38 -13.75
CA LYS A 305 -0.16 -3.55 -13.01
C LYS A 305 0.77 -4.38 -13.90
N TYR A 306 0.38 -4.63 -15.14
CA TYR A 306 1.18 -5.34 -16.13
C TYR A 306 2.49 -4.61 -16.44
N ASP A 307 2.45 -3.29 -16.67
CA ASP A 307 3.66 -2.50 -16.97
C ASP A 307 4.66 -2.52 -15.80
N ILE A 308 4.20 -2.57 -14.56
CA ILE A 308 5.07 -2.66 -13.38
C ILE A 308 5.64 -4.08 -13.23
N LEU A 309 4.79 -5.10 -13.31
CA LEU A 309 5.19 -6.49 -13.14
C LEU A 309 6.08 -7.01 -14.29
N SER A 310 5.89 -6.49 -15.51
CA SER A 310 6.69 -6.88 -16.69
C SER A 310 8.14 -6.44 -16.60
N ARG A 311 8.43 -5.41 -15.79
CA ARG A 311 9.78 -4.93 -15.50
C ARG A 311 10.48 -5.70 -14.38
N SER A 312 9.82 -6.72 -13.84
CA SER A 312 10.35 -7.59 -12.78
C SER A 312 10.61 -9.00 -13.28
N LEU A 313 11.19 -9.85 -12.42
CA LEU A 313 11.41 -11.29 -12.70
C LEU A 313 10.11 -12.12 -12.68
N THR A 314 8.95 -11.51 -12.96
CA THR A 314 7.66 -12.22 -12.97
C THR A 314 7.58 -13.14 -14.19
N PRO A 315 7.30 -14.45 -14.00
CA PRO A 315 7.15 -15.37 -15.12
C PRO A 315 6.06 -14.92 -16.09
N THR A 316 6.33 -15.00 -17.39
CA THR A 316 5.42 -14.58 -18.47
C THR A 316 4.05 -15.27 -18.39
N THR A 317 3.99 -16.50 -17.89
CA THR A 317 2.74 -17.24 -17.66
C THR A 317 1.84 -16.61 -16.60
N GLN A 318 2.42 -15.99 -15.57
CA GLN A 318 1.67 -15.29 -14.53
C GLN A 318 1.36 -13.85 -14.94
N LEU A 319 2.29 -13.20 -15.64
CA LEU A 319 2.11 -11.86 -16.20
C LEU A 319 0.88 -11.78 -17.12
N ARG A 320 0.68 -12.81 -17.96
CA ARG A 320 -0.47 -12.93 -18.86
C ARG A 320 -1.82 -13.04 -18.15
N LYS A 321 -1.86 -13.40 -16.86
CA LYS A 321 -3.10 -13.46 -16.07
C LYS A 321 -3.54 -12.10 -15.53
N VAL A 322 -2.66 -11.11 -15.55
CA VAL A 322 -2.91 -9.76 -15.00
C VAL A 322 -3.74 -8.93 -15.97
N LEU A 323 -3.60 -9.13 -17.27
CA LEU A 323 -4.41 -8.43 -18.28
C LEU A 323 -5.74 -9.17 -18.48
N PRO A 324 -6.90 -8.52 -18.21
CA PRO A 324 -8.17 -9.07 -18.66
C PRO A 324 -8.22 -9.03 -20.19
N PRO A 325 -8.90 -10.00 -20.81
CA PRO A 325 -9.10 -10.02 -22.25
C PRO A 325 -9.83 -8.74 -22.71
N THR A 326 -9.14 -7.82 -23.39
CA THR A 326 -9.79 -6.74 -24.15
C THR A 326 -10.49 -7.34 -25.37
N ARG A 327 -11.70 -6.83 -25.66
CA ARG A 327 -12.64 -7.31 -26.70
C ARG A 327 -11.94 -7.80 -27.98
N ALA A 328 -12.42 -8.93 -28.50
CA ALA A 328 -11.95 -9.62 -29.70
C ALA A 328 -12.10 -8.75 -30.96
N THR A 329 -11.01 -8.51 -31.70
CA THR A 329 -11.04 -7.69 -32.92
C THR A 329 -10.24 -8.25 -34.09
N GLU A 330 -9.53 -9.38 -33.95
CA GLU A 330 -8.61 -9.85 -34.98
C GLU A 330 -8.97 -11.25 -35.49
N ARG A 331 -9.13 -11.36 -36.82
CA ARG A 331 -9.47 -12.61 -37.52
C ARG A 331 -8.22 -13.17 -38.18
N VAL A 332 -7.90 -14.43 -37.91
CA VAL A 332 -6.82 -15.11 -38.64
C VAL A 332 -7.31 -15.47 -40.04
N TYR A 333 -6.63 -14.99 -41.08
CA TYR A 333 -7.00 -15.28 -42.47
C TYR A 333 -6.84 -16.78 -42.80
N GLU A 334 -5.83 -17.44 -42.22
CA GLU A 334 -5.60 -18.88 -42.30
C GLU A 334 -5.59 -19.53 -40.90
N PRO A 335 -6.73 -20.04 -40.40
CA PRO A 335 -6.87 -20.57 -39.05
C PRO A 335 -6.23 -21.96 -38.91
N THR A 336 -4.89 -22.03 -38.93
CA THR A 336 -4.15 -23.24 -38.57
C THR A 336 -3.96 -23.31 -37.04
N LYS A 337 -3.83 -24.52 -36.48
CA LYS A 337 -3.54 -24.74 -35.04
C LYS A 337 -2.32 -23.93 -34.58
N LYS A 338 -1.27 -23.88 -35.41
CA LYS A 338 -0.03 -23.14 -35.12
C LYS A 338 -0.25 -21.63 -35.11
N ALA A 339 -1.04 -21.09 -36.06
CA ALA A 339 -1.36 -19.66 -36.13
C ALA A 339 -2.28 -19.20 -34.98
N ILE A 340 -3.27 -20.02 -34.62
CA ILE A 340 -4.16 -19.73 -33.50
C ILE A 340 -3.40 -19.79 -32.17
N ALA A 341 -2.58 -20.82 -31.97
CA ALA A 341 -1.75 -20.94 -30.77
C ALA A 341 -0.69 -19.84 -30.66
N SER A 342 -0.09 -19.41 -31.78
CA SER A 342 0.88 -18.31 -31.78
C SER A 342 0.23 -16.96 -31.49
N MET A 343 -0.93 -16.67 -32.06
CA MET A 343 -1.68 -15.44 -31.80
C MET A 343 -2.22 -15.36 -30.38
N LEU A 344 -2.68 -16.49 -29.84
CA LEU A 344 -2.97 -16.59 -28.41
C LEU A 344 -1.65 -16.37 -27.64
N ALA A 345 -0.57 -17.10 -27.91
CA ALA A 345 0.69 -16.90 -27.17
C ALA A 345 1.22 -15.46 -27.19
N SER A 346 0.97 -14.70 -28.25
CA SER A 346 1.35 -13.29 -28.40
C SER A 346 0.36 -12.29 -27.80
N GLY A 347 -0.79 -12.73 -27.27
CA GLY A 347 -1.70 -11.88 -26.47
C GLY A 347 -2.99 -11.47 -27.17
N TYR A 348 -3.17 -11.82 -28.44
CA TYR A 348 -4.38 -11.46 -29.19
C TYR A 348 -5.56 -12.38 -28.85
N LEU A 349 -6.78 -11.82 -28.85
CA LEU A 349 -8.02 -12.57 -28.77
C LEU A 349 -8.67 -12.63 -30.14
N LEU A 350 -8.78 -13.86 -30.63
CA LEU A 350 -9.35 -14.21 -31.92
C LEU A 350 -10.88 -14.20 -31.87
N GLU A 351 -11.50 -14.16 -33.03
CA GLU A 351 -12.95 -14.26 -33.18
C GLU A 351 -13.51 -15.51 -32.49
N GLU A 352 -14.63 -15.37 -31.76
CA GLU A 352 -15.24 -16.44 -30.97
C GLU A 352 -15.57 -17.69 -31.81
N LEU A 353 -15.97 -17.49 -33.06
CA LEU A 353 -16.21 -18.57 -34.03
C LEU A 353 -14.93 -19.37 -34.34
N GLN A 354 -13.78 -18.70 -34.46
CA GLN A 354 -12.49 -19.36 -34.72
C GLN A 354 -12.01 -20.14 -33.50
N LEU A 355 -12.21 -19.59 -32.30
CA LEU A 355 -11.86 -20.24 -31.04
C LEU A 355 -12.78 -21.44 -30.75
N SER A 356 -14.07 -21.34 -31.05
CA SER A 356 -14.99 -22.46 -30.95
C SER A 356 -14.64 -23.57 -31.95
N ALA A 357 -14.32 -23.22 -33.20
CA ALA A 357 -13.84 -24.19 -34.20
C ALA A 357 -12.53 -24.86 -33.77
N PHE A 358 -11.60 -24.10 -33.21
CA PHE A 358 -10.33 -24.61 -32.69
C PHE A 358 -10.54 -25.56 -31.51
N ALA A 359 -11.37 -25.19 -30.53
CA ALA A 359 -11.69 -26.04 -29.40
C ALA A 359 -12.38 -27.35 -29.81
N LYS A 360 -13.26 -27.32 -30.85
CA LYS A 360 -13.83 -28.55 -31.44
C LYS A 360 -12.76 -29.43 -32.09
N SER A 361 -11.79 -28.82 -32.78
CA SER A 361 -10.66 -29.53 -33.38
C SER A 361 -9.77 -30.19 -32.32
N CYS A 362 -9.45 -29.47 -31.23
CA CYS A 362 -8.71 -30.04 -30.10
C CYS A 362 -9.43 -31.25 -29.49
N GLN A 363 -10.75 -31.17 -29.34
CA GLN A 363 -11.54 -32.29 -28.83
C GLN A 363 -11.51 -33.51 -29.77
N ARG A 364 -11.67 -33.30 -31.09
CA ARG A 364 -11.64 -34.40 -32.07
C ARG A 364 -10.28 -35.08 -32.17
N ASN A 365 -9.21 -34.32 -32.01
CA ASN A 365 -7.83 -34.80 -32.13
C ASN A 365 -7.22 -35.28 -30.80
N GLY A 366 -7.98 -35.22 -29.70
CA GLY A 366 -7.51 -35.60 -28.37
C GLY A 366 -6.45 -34.67 -27.77
N ASP A 367 -6.29 -33.45 -28.29
CA ASP A 367 -5.30 -32.49 -27.79
C ASP A 367 -5.83 -31.74 -26.56
N TRP A 368 -5.73 -32.40 -25.42
CA TRP A 368 -6.17 -31.89 -24.14
C TRP A 368 -5.31 -30.72 -23.63
N GLU A 369 -4.03 -30.64 -23.97
CA GLU A 369 -3.13 -29.55 -23.55
C GLU A 369 -3.57 -28.21 -24.16
N SER A 370 -3.85 -28.20 -25.46
CA SER A 370 -4.36 -27.01 -26.15
C SER A 370 -5.75 -26.62 -25.66
N ALA A 371 -6.62 -27.60 -25.38
CA ALA A 371 -7.95 -27.35 -24.84
C ALA A 371 -7.91 -26.72 -23.43
N LEU A 372 -7.03 -27.22 -22.56
CA LEU A 372 -6.78 -26.66 -21.23
C LEU A 372 -6.19 -25.25 -21.33
N TYR A 373 -5.27 -25.02 -22.27
CA TYR A 373 -4.70 -23.70 -22.50
C TYR A 373 -5.77 -22.67 -22.88
N LEU A 374 -6.71 -23.05 -23.78
CA LEU A 374 -7.86 -22.20 -24.13
C LEU A 374 -8.76 -21.92 -22.92
N PHE A 375 -9.12 -22.94 -22.15
CA PHE A 375 -9.97 -22.78 -20.98
C PHE A 375 -9.33 -21.88 -19.91
N ASN A 376 -8.05 -22.09 -19.61
CA ASN A 376 -7.31 -21.26 -18.65
C ASN A 376 -7.23 -19.80 -19.06
N ARG A 377 -7.23 -19.54 -20.37
CA ARG A 377 -7.08 -18.21 -20.94
C ARG A 377 -8.38 -17.42 -21.06
N ILE A 378 -9.45 -18.05 -21.56
CA ILE A 378 -10.71 -17.36 -21.88
C ILE A 378 -11.77 -17.66 -20.82
N GLY A 379 -11.77 -18.87 -20.26
CA GLY A 379 -12.58 -19.21 -19.09
C GLY A 379 -14.09 -19.25 -19.32
N THR A 380 -14.56 -19.47 -20.57
CA THR A 380 -15.99 -19.66 -20.85
C THR A 380 -16.45 -21.08 -20.55
N GLU A 381 -17.76 -21.24 -20.32
CA GLU A 381 -18.38 -22.54 -20.05
C GLU A 381 -18.19 -23.54 -21.20
N GLU A 382 -18.26 -23.08 -22.45
CA GLU A 382 -18.05 -23.92 -23.63
C GLU A 382 -16.64 -24.52 -23.67
N PHE A 383 -15.61 -23.72 -23.34
CA PHE A 383 -14.23 -24.20 -23.31
C PHE A 383 -13.96 -25.06 -22.08
N GLN A 384 -14.61 -24.79 -20.94
CA GLN A 384 -14.55 -25.66 -19.77
C GLN A 384 -15.09 -27.06 -20.09
N GLN A 385 -16.29 -27.11 -20.68
CA GLN A 385 -16.94 -28.36 -21.07
C GLN A 385 -16.06 -29.16 -22.03
N ARG A 386 -15.50 -28.49 -23.06
CA ARG A 386 -14.64 -29.15 -24.05
C ARG A 386 -13.33 -29.63 -23.46
N ALA A 387 -12.65 -28.82 -22.64
CA ALA A 387 -11.40 -29.23 -22.01
C ALA A 387 -11.58 -30.46 -21.13
N ILE A 388 -12.63 -30.47 -20.30
CA ILE A 388 -12.97 -31.61 -19.44
C ILE A 388 -13.33 -32.84 -20.30
N LYS A 389 -14.13 -32.66 -21.36
CA LYS A 389 -14.51 -33.75 -22.25
C LYS A 389 -13.30 -34.37 -22.96
N THR A 390 -12.39 -33.56 -23.49
CA THR A 390 -11.15 -34.06 -24.13
C THR A 390 -10.29 -34.84 -23.14
N LEU A 391 -10.16 -34.37 -21.89
CA LEU A 391 -9.42 -35.08 -20.84
C LEU A 391 -10.03 -36.44 -20.51
N LEU A 392 -11.36 -36.51 -20.39
CA LEU A 392 -12.07 -37.75 -20.10
C LEU A 392 -11.99 -38.77 -21.26
N GLU A 393 -12.08 -38.30 -22.50
CA GLU A 393 -12.11 -39.16 -23.69
C GLU A 393 -10.71 -39.64 -24.13
N HIS A 394 -9.67 -38.84 -23.95
CA HIS A 394 -8.35 -39.08 -24.58
C HIS A 394 -7.18 -39.22 -23.59
N SER A 395 -7.41 -39.07 -22.28
CA SER A 395 -6.36 -39.19 -21.27
C SER A 395 -6.70 -40.22 -20.19
N PRO A 396 -6.34 -41.51 -20.38
CA PRO A 396 -6.71 -42.59 -19.47
C PRO A 396 -6.04 -42.52 -18.08
N ASN A 397 -5.02 -41.68 -17.91
CA ASN A 397 -4.22 -41.59 -16.68
C ASN A 397 -4.63 -40.46 -15.72
N VAL A 398 -5.62 -39.64 -16.08
CA VAL A 398 -6.02 -38.47 -15.28
C VAL A 398 -6.99 -38.90 -14.18
N LYS A 399 -6.67 -38.55 -12.93
CA LYS A 399 -7.56 -38.82 -11.78
C LYS A 399 -8.71 -37.83 -11.75
N MET A 400 -9.89 -38.27 -11.33
CA MET A 400 -11.08 -37.41 -11.19
C MET A 400 -10.82 -36.16 -10.32
N GLU A 401 -10.00 -36.28 -9.28
CA GLU A 401 -9.57 -35.16 -8.42
C GLU A 401 -8.87 -34.04 -9.21
N GLN A 402 -8.04 -34.40 -10.19
CA GLN A 402 -7.33 -33.43 -11.03
C GLN A 402 -8.30 -32.71 -11.98
N ILE A 403 -9.33 -33.41 -12.45
CA ILE A 403 -10.39 -32.84 -13.30
C ILE A 403 -11.28 -31.90 -12.49
N LEU A 404 -11.62 -32.26 -11.26
CA LEU A 404 -12.40 -31.42 -10.35
C LEU A 404 -11.67 -30.12 -9.97
N GLY A 405 -10.33 -30.09 -10.05
CA GLY A 405 -9.54 -28.87 -9.90
C GLY A 405 -9.81 -27.81 -10.99
N LEU A 406 -10.46 -28.18 -12.10
CA LEU A 406 -10.90 -27.25 -13.15
C LEU A 406 -12.26 -26.60 -12.85
N VAL A 407 -12.91 -27.00 -11.76
CA VAL A 407 -14.16 -26.44 -11.25
C VAL A 407 -13.89 -25.69 -9.95
N ASP A 408 -14.14 -24.38 -9.96
CA ASP A 408 -13.90 -23.50 -8.82
C ASP A 408 -15.11 -22.57 -8.59
N TYR A 409 -15.20 -21.95 -7.42
CA TYR A 409 -16.27 -21.02 -7.06
C TYR A 409 -16.39 -19.85 -8.05
N ARG A 410 -15.28 -19.45 -8.68
CA ARG A 410 -15.24 -18.38 -9.69
C ARG A 410 -15.65 -18.85 -11.10
N LYS A 411 -15.64 -20.16 -11.34
CA LYS A 411 -15.97 -20.81 -12.63
C LYS A 411 -16.73 -22.11 -12.35
N PRO A 412 -17.99 -22.02 -11.86
CA PRO A 412 -18.79 -23.19 -11.55
C PRO A 412 -19.02 -24.01 -12.82
N ALA A 413 -19.12 -25.33 -12.68
CA ALA A 413 -19.46 -26.18 -13.81
C ALA A 413 -20.90 -25.91 -14.24
N ASN A 414 -21.16 -25.81 -15.53
CA ASN A 414 -22.53 -25.77 -16.03
C ASN A 414 -23.21 -27.15 -15.90
N THR A 415 -24.52 -27.20 -16.11
CA THR A 415 -25.33 -28.40 -15.88
C THR A 415 -24.93 -29.58 -16.77
N SER A 416 -24.53 -29.32 -18.02
CA SER A 416 -24.07 -30.35 -18.95
C SER A 416 -22.70 -30.91 -18.55
N THR A 417 -21.77 -30.06 -18.14
CA THR A 417 -20.44 -30.47 -17.63
C THR A 417 -20.55 -31.25 -16.34
N ALA A 418 -21.42 -30.81 -15.42
CA ALA A 418 -21.68 -31.50 -14.16
C ALA A 418 -22.28 -32.90 -14.38
N SER A 419 -23.29 -33.00 -15.26
CA SER A 419 -23.89 -34.29 -15.65
C SER A 419 -22.85 -35.23 -16.29
N MET A 420 -21.98 -34.70 -17.16
CA MET A 420 -20.90 -35.46 -17.79
C MET A 420 -19.86 -35.99 -16.79
N LEU A 421 -19.46 -35.19 -15.80
CA LEU A 421 -18.52 -35.61 -14.75
C LEU A 421 -19.09 -36.75 -13.89
N ILE A 422 -20.38 -36.67 -13.54
CA ILE A 422 -21.07 -37.70 -12.76
C ILE A 422 -21.15 -39.00 -13.57
N LYS A 423 -21.51 -38.94 -14.86
CA LYS A 423 -21.63 -40.14 -15.72
C LYS A 423 -20.30 -40.85 -15.97
N ASN A 424 -19.18 -40.14 -15.94
CA ASN A 424 -17.84 -40.72 -16.12
C ASN A 424 -17.19 -41.16 -14.79
N SER A 425 -17.95 -41.18 -13.69
CA SER A 425 -17.46 -41.71 -12.41
C SER A 425 -17.42 -43.24 -12.45
N SER A 426 -16.40 -43.85 -11.83
CA SER A 426 -16.20 -45.30 -11.86
C SER A 426 -17.17 -46.08 -10.96
N ASP A 427 -17.67 -45.45 -9.90
CA ASP A 427 -18.60 -46.05 -8.93
C ASP A 427 -19.55 -45.00 -8.32
N TRP A 428 -20.64 -45.44 -7.71
CA TRP A 428 -21.67 -44.57 -7.14
C TRP A 428 -21.16 -43.65 -6.02
N LEU A 429 -20.16 -44.10 -5.25
CA LEU A 429 -19.50 -43.30 -4.21
C LEU A 429 -18.73 -42.12 -4.83
N GLN A 430 -18.00 -42.37 -5.92
CA GLN A 430 -17.28 -41.32 -6.64
C GLN A 430 -18.27 -40.35 -7.32
N ALA A 431 -19.36 -40.86 -7.90
CA ALA A 431 -20.43 -40.04 -8.47
C ALA A 431 -21.08 -39.12 -7.42
N LEU A 432 -21.31 -39.63 -6.20
CA LEU A 432 -21.84 -38.85 -5.08
C LEU A 432 -20.84 -37.79 -4.59
N PHE A 433 -19.55 -38.12 -4.52
CA PHE A 433 -18.50 -37.17 -4.18
C PHE A 433 -18.41 -36.03 -5.19
N VAL A 434 -18.38 -36.35 -6.49
CA VAL A 434 -18.38 -35.39 -7.60
C VAL A 434 -19.63 -34.49 -7.53
N PHE A 435 -20.80 -35.08 -7.28
CA PHE A 435 -22.06 -34.35 -7.11
C PHE A 435 -21.98 -33.33 -5.97
N HIS A 436 -21.54 -33.72 -4.78
CA HIS A 436 -21.39 -32.80 -3.64
C HIS A 436 -20.33 -31.72 -3.89
N TYR A 437 -19.20 -32.10 -4.48
CA TYR A 437 -18.12 -31.16 -4.79
C TYR A 437 -18.61 -30.04 -5.72
N ILE A 438 -19.29 -30.39 -6.81
CA ILE A 438 -19.77 -29.43 -7.82
C ILE A 438 -20.84 -28.49 -7.24
N LEU A 439 -21.76 -29.01 -6.42
CA LEU A 439 -22.77 -28.17 -5.74
C LEU A 439 -22.14 -27.21 -4.73
N SER A 440 -21.13 -27.64 -3.98
CA SER A 440 -20.42 -26.78 -3.02
C SER A 440 -19.69 -25.61 -3.68
N ARG A 441 -19.41 -25.71 -4.99
CA ARG A 441 -18.75 -24.68 -5.80
C ARG A 441 -19.73 -23.79 -6.58
N GLY A 442 -21.03 -23.91 -6.33
CA GLY A 442 -22.04 -22.97 -6.84
C GLY A 442 -22.76 -23.40 -8.12
N THR A 443 -22.59 -24.64 -8.59
CA THR A 443 -23.38 -25.18 -9.71
C THR A 443 -24.83 -25.40 -9.28
N GLN A 444 -25.79 -24.93 -10.09
CA GLN A 444 -27.21 -25.17 -9.83
C GLN A 444 -27.61 -26.61 -10.16
N CYS A 445 -28.26 -27.28 -9.21
CA CYS A 445 -28.79 -28.62 -9.42
C CYS A 445 -30.01 -28.58 -10.34
N ASN A 446 -30.04 -29.43 -11.37
CA ASN A 446 -31.16 -29.57 -12.29
C ASN A 446 -31.56 -31.06 -12.45
N PRO A 447 -32.72 -31.37 -13.07
CA PRO A 447 -33.15 -32.74 -13.28
C PRO A 447 -32.13 -33.62 -14.05
N GLN A 448 -31.32 -33.01 -14.92
CA GLN A 448 -30.30 -33.72 -15.70
C GLN A 448 -29.12 -34.23 -14.85
N ILE A 449 -28.72 -33.46 -13.83
CA ILE A 449 -27.70 -33.85 -12.85
C ILE A 449 -28.24 -34.96 -11.96
N LEU A 450 -29.48 -34.84 -11.48
CA LEU A 450 -30.13 -35.86 -10.65
C LEU A 450 -30.32 -37.18 -11.42
N SER A 451 -30.74 -37.10 -12.69
CA SER A 451 -30.82 -38.27 -13.56
C SER A 451 -29.46 -38.94 -13.76
N ALA A 452 -28.38 -38.16 -13.93
CA ALA A 452 -27.03 -38.70 -14.04
C ALA A 452 -26.58 -39.41 -12.76
N LEU A 453 -26.95 -38.89 -11.59
CA LEU A 453 -26.67 -39.54 -10.31
C LEU A 453 -27.46 -40.85 -10.16
N MET A 454 -28.72 -40.90 -10.60
CA MET A 454 -29.52 -42.15 -10.62
C MET A 454 -28.93 -43.20 -11.56
N ASP A 455 -28.37 -42.79 -12.69
CA ASP A 455 -27.73 -43.69 -13.66
C ASP A 455 -26.50 -44.39 -13.04
N ALA A 456 -25.85 -43.78 -12.04
CA ALA A 456 -24.75 -44.37 -11.28
C ALA A 456 -25.20 -45.42 -10.23
N LYS A 457 -26.51 -45.68 -10.11
CA LYS A 457 -27.13 -46.67 -9.20
C LYS A 457 -26.70 -46.60 -7.71
N PRO A 458 -26.81 -45.44 -7.02
CA PRO A 458 -26.58 -45.38 -5.58
C PRO A 458 -27.65 -46.16 -4.80
N PRO A 459 -27.37 -46.57 -3.54
CA PRO A 459 -28.37 -47.15 -2.65
C PRO A 459 -29.58 -46.23 -2.47
N ILE A 460 -30.77 -46.83 -2.42
CA ILE A 460 -32.05 -46.09 -2.42
C ILE A 460 -32.22 -45.20 -1.19
N GLY A 461 -31.66 -45.57 -0.04
CA GLY A 461 -31.64 -44.73 1.16
C GLY A 461 -30.86 -43.41 0.93
N VAL A 462 -29.75 -43.49 0.19
CA VAL A 462 -28.92 -42.32 -0.16
C VAL A 462 -29.65 -41.44 -1.19
N LEU A 463 -30.21 -42.05 -2.25
CA LEU A 463 -30.99 -41.32 -3.26
C LEU A 463 -32.20 -40.60 -2.66
N SER A 464 -32.94 -41.28 -1.76
CA SER A 464 -34.11 -40.69 -1.09
C SER A 464 -33.71 -39.47 -0.25
N THR A 465 -32.61 -39.56 0.49
CA THR A 465 -32.08 -38.44 1.29
C THR A 465 -31.65 -37.26 0.42
N VAL A 466 -31.00 -37.52 -0.72
CA VAL A 466 -30.55 -36.46 -1.66
C VAL A 466 -31.75 -35.74 -2.28
N ILE A 467 -32.79 -36.47 -2.68
CA ILE A 467 -33.99 -35.90 -3.32
C ILE A 467 -34.86 -35.15 -2.30
N GLU A 468 -34.96 -35.64 -1.07
CA GLU A 468 -35.64 -34.92 0.01
C GLU A 468 -34.98 -33.59 0.36
N LYS A 469 -33.64 -33.52 0.32
CA LYS A 469 -32.90 -32.26 0.52
C LYS A 469 -33.00 -31.30 -0.65
N LEU A 470 -33.35 -31.81 -1.84
CA LEU A 470 -33.40 -31.04 -3.10
C LEU A 470 -34.81 -31.02 -3.71
N LYS A 471 -35.85 -31.03 -2.86
CA LYS A 471 -37.27 -31.13 -3.25
C LYS A 471 -37.69 -30.19 -4.39
N TRP A 472 -37.08 -29.01 -4.51
CA TRP A 472 -37.44 -28.01 -5.52
C TRP A 472 -36.78 -28.23 -6.89
N THR A 473 -35.84 -29.16 -7.03
CA THR A 473 -35.14 -29.45 -8.31
C THR A 473 -35.54 -30.78 -8.94
N ALA A 474 -36.34 -31.59 -8.24
CA ALA A 474 -36.91 -32.84 -8.74
C ALA A 474 -38.19 -32.56 -9.55
N ASN A 475 -38.22 -32.98 -10.81
CA ASN A 475 -39.44 -32.95 -11.62
C ASN A 475 -40.24 -34.26 -11.46
N ASP A 476 -41.49 -34.28 -11.95
CA ASP A 476 -42.36 -35.46 -11.89
C ASP A 476 -41.71 -36.72 -12.50
N GLY A 477 -40.85 -36.55 -13.51
CA GLY A 477 -40.12 -37.66 -14.13
C GLY A 477 -39.11 -38.32 -13.19
N ILE A 478 -38.38 -37.54 -12.40
CA ILE A 478 -37.43 -38.02 -11.38
C ILE A 478 -38.17 -38.72 -10.24
N LEU A 479 -39.30 -38.17 -9.80
CA LEU A 479 -40.11 -38.75 -8.73
C LEU A 479 -40.69 -40.12 -9.14
N ARG A 480 -41.24 -40.24 -10.36
CA ARG A 480 -41.71 -41.54 -10.90
C ARG A 480 -40.58 -42.56 -11.02
N ARG A 481 -39.39 -42.12 -11.46
CA ARG A 481 -38.21 -43.00 -11.58
C ARG A 481 -37.75 -43.51 -10.21
N MET A 482 -37.85 -42.68 -9.17
CA MET A 482 -37.57 -43.09 -7.78
C MET A 482 -38.59 -44.08 -7.24
N GLU A 483 -39.88 -43.87 -7.49
CA GLU A 483 -40.94 -44.80 -7.07
C GLU A 483 -40.76 -46.18 -7.72
N TYR A 484 -40.40 -46.21 -9.01
CA TYR A 484 -40.07 -47.45 -9.71
C TYR A 484 -38.86 -48.16 -9.09
N LEU A 485 -37.79 -47.43 -8.76
CA LEU A 485 -36.61 -48.01 -8.11
C LEU A 485 -36.91 -48.53 -6.70
N LYS A 486 -37.76 -47.83 -5.93
CA LYS A 486 -38.22 -48.30 -4.61
C LYS A 486 -39.01 -49.61 -4.72
N LYS A 487 -39.93 -49.70 -5.68
CA LYS A 487 -40.76 -50.90 -5.91
C LYS A 487 -39.93 -52.13 -6.30
N ASN A 488 -38.93 -51.94 -7.16
CA ASN A 488 -38.08 -53.06 -7.59
C ASN A 488 -37.10 -53.52 -6.49
N SER A 489 -36.71 -52.63 -5.57
CA SER A 489 -35.88 -53.01 -4.41
C SER A 489 -36.63 -53.77 -3.33
N SER A 490 -37.95 -53.57 -3.21
CA SER A 490 -38.81 -54.36 -2.32
C SER A 490 -39.16 -55.74 -2.87
N GLU A 491 -38.93 -56.00 -4.17
CA GLU A 491 -39.15 -57.31 -4.81
C GLU A 491 -37.87 -58.18 -4.80
N THR A 492 -36.72 -57.63 -4.41
CA THR A 492 -35.41 -58.32 -4.39
C THR A 492 -34.83 -58.49 -2.98
N SER A 493 -35.58 -58.12 -1.94
CA SER A 493 -35.24 -58.30 -0.53
C SER A 493 -35.88 -59.53 0.08
#